data_AF-A0A0U9HLB7-F1
#
_entry.id   AF-A0A0U9HLB7-F1
#
_cell.length_a   1.000
_cell.length_b   1.000
_cell.length_c   1.000
_cell.angle_alpha   90.00
_cell.angle_beta   90.00
_cell.angle_gamma   90.00
#
_symmetry.space_group_name_H-M   'P 1'
#
loop_
_entity.id
_entity.type
_entity.pdbx_description
1 polymer ?
#
loop_
_entity_poly.entity_id
_entity_poly.type
_entity_poly.pdbx_seq_one_letter_code
_entity_poly.pdbx_strand_id
1 'polypeptide(L)'
;MADYHTVYKDVEGTTTEWEDLQVKHGNLAPKEKPKKEAWVPADEARKGTTEWLDGKTEEELEEAEDEVDDDRFMEDYRQKRLAELRNKPAAPRYGAVKHITGADYIREVSQAGQDVWVLVHLYKDHLSSCQLMADCLEDLASKYPGTKFVKIISTDCIPNYPDSNLPTLLVYLNGAVKKNITGLAPFGGKHTTPEGVAYALLQVGPVLQEAQGGTTQEAVAEQVQRRYLEKLIAQREMEHKKGDTD
;
A
#
# COMPACT_ATOMS: atom_id res chain seq x y z
N MET A 1 -13.45 6.60 -25.27
CA MET A 1 -13.34 5.28 -24.62
C MET A 1 -12.50 4.42 -25.54
N ALA A 2 -11.29 4.05 -25.14
CA ALA A 2 -10.49 3.10 -25.91
C ALA A 2 -11.10 1.71 -25.68
N ASP A 3 -11.70 1.16 -26.73
CA ASP A 3 -12.31 -0.16 -26.73
C ASP A 3 -11.17 -1.19 -26.75
N TYR A 4 -10.84 -1.77 -25.60
CA TYR A 4 -9.81 -2.79 -25.50
C TYR A 4 -10.39 -4.11 -26.01
N HIS A 5 -10.26 -4.35 -27.31
CA HIS A 5 -10.59 -5.64 -27.92
C HIS A 5 -9.45 -6.64 -27.62
N THR A 6 -9.66 -7.51 -26.64
CA THR A 6 -8.72 -8.60 -26.33
C THR A 6 -8.92 -9.73 -27.33
N VAL A 7 -8.05 -9.82 -28.33
CA VAL A 7 -8.04 -10.97 -29.25
C VAL A 7 -7.27 -12.10 -28.57
N TYR A 8 -7.99 -13.14 -28.15
CA TYR A 8 -7.36 -14.39 -27.75
C TYR A 8 -6.76 -15.05 -28.99
N LYS A 9 -5.44 -15.20 -28.99
CA LYS A 9 -4.72 -15.95 -30.01
C LYS A 9 -4.49 -17.34 -29.44
N ASP A 10 -5.04 -18.36 -30.10
CA ASP A 10 -4.85 -19.75 -29.69
C ASP A 10 -3.37 -20.15 -29.73
N VAL A 11 -3.04 -21.24 -29.02
CA VAL A 11 -1.71 -21.84 -29.04
C VAL A 11 -1.34 -22.18 -30.49
N GLU A 12 -0.15 -21.77 -30.93
CA GLU A 12 0.29 -21.99 -32.31
C GLU A 12 0.15 -23.48 -32.67
N GLY A 13 -0.62 -23.77 -33.73
CA GLY A 13 -0.81 -25.12 -34.26
C GLY A 13 -2.11 -25.84 -33.86
N THR A 14 -2.96 -25.28 -33.00
CA THR A 14 -4.31 -25.83 -32.81
C THR A 14 -5.24 -25.32 -33.91
N THR A 15 -5.86 -26.23 -34.67
CA THR A 15 -6.93 -25.89 -35.62
C THR A 15 -8.27 -25.91 -34.89
N THR A 16 -9.17 -25.00 -35.26
CA THR A 16 -10.55 -25.03 -34.76
C THR A 16 -11.41 -25.97 -35.61
N GLU A 17 -12.50 -26.50 -35.06
CA GLU A 17 -13.43 -27.37 -35.80
C GLU A 17 -13.96 -26.72 -37.09
N TRP A 18 -14.06 -25.39 -37.10
CA TRP A 18 -14.49 -24.62 -38.25
C TRP A 18 -13.42 -24.55 -39.35
N GLU A 19 -12.15 -24.39 -38.96
CA GLU A 19 -11.01 -24.45 -39.89
C GLU A 19 -10.87 -25.84 -40.51
N ASP A 20 -11.07 -26.90 -39.71
CA ASP A 20 -11.02 -28.28 -40.20
C ASP A 20 -12.11 -28.56 -41.25
N LEU A 21 -13.32 -28.03 -41.06
CA LEU A 21 -14.41 -28.13 -42.03
C LEU A 21 -14.11 -27.37 -43.33
N GLN A 22 -13.47 -26.20 -43.26
CA GLN A 22 -13.08 -25.44 -44.45
C GLN A 22 -11.94 -26.08 -45.25
N VAL A 23 -10.95 -26.67 -44.55
CA VAL A 23 -9.89 -27.46 -45.19
C VAL A 23 -10.51 -28.68 -45.88
N LYS A 24 -11.45 -29.36 -45.24
CA LYS A 24 -12.18 -30.50 -45.82
C LYS A 24 -13.01 -30.13 -47.05
N HIS A 25 -13.59 -28.93 -47.06
CA HIS A 25 -14.32 -28.40 -48.23
C HIS A 25 -13.43 -27.73 -49.28
N GLY A 26 -12.10 -27.72 -49.09
CA GLY A 26 -11.13 -27.19 -50.06
C GLY A 26 -11.03 -25.67 -50.10
N ASN A 27 -11.65 -24.96 -49.15
CA ASN A 27 -11.65 -23.49 -49.11
C ASN A 27 -10.42 -22.91 -48.39
N LEU A 28 -9.71 -23.70 -47.59
CA LEU A 28 -8.54 -23.27 -46.83
C LEU A 28 -7.38 -24.28 -46.97
N ALA A 29 -6.15 -23.79 -47.07
CA ALA A 29 -4.97 -24.65 -47.11
C ALA A 29 -4.69 -25.25 -45.71
N PRO A 30 -4.25 -26.52 -45.62
CA PRO A 30 -3.88 -27.13 -44.33
C PRO A 30 -2.73 -26.34 -43.67
N LYS A 31 -2.89 -25.95 -42.40
CA LYS A 31 -1.83 -25.29 -41.63
C LYS A 31 -0.66 -26.26 -41.39
N GLU A 32 0.56 -25.76 -41.49
CA GLU A 32 1.77 -26.51 -41.11
C GLU A 32 1.74 -26.78 -39.61
N LYS A 33 1.96 -28.04 -39.20
CA LYS A 33 2.10 -28.38 -37.78
C LYS A 33 3.40 -27.76 -37.25
N PRO A 34 3.37 -27.03 -36.12
CA PRO A 34 4.59 -26.50 -35.54
C PRO A 34 5.52 -27.67 -35.17
N LYS A 35 6.79 -27.58 -35.59
CA LYS A 35 7.83 -28.49 -35.10
C LYS A 35 7.96 -28.28 -33.61
N LYS A 36 7.55 -29.25 -32.79
CA LYS A 36 7.87 -29.25 -31.37
C LYS A 36 9.38 -29.34 -31.24
N GLU A 37 10.02 -28.28 -30.74
CA GLU A 37 11.40 -28.38 -30.29
C GLU A 37 11.45 -29.43 -29.17
N ALA A 38 12.37 -30.39 -29.29
CA ALA A 38 12.55 -31.41 -28.26
C ALA A 38 12.97 -30.69 -26.97
N TRP A 39 12.17 -30.84 -25.91
CA TRP A 39 12.52 -30.29 -24.61
C TRP A 39 13.87 -30.86 -24.17
N VAL A 40 14.85 -29.98 -23.98
CA VAL A 40 16.15 -30.31 -23.39
C VAL A 40 16.15 -29.71 -21.99
N PRO A 41 16.25 -30.52 -20.92
CA PRO A 41 16.39 -29.98 -19.58
C PRO A 41 17.65 -29.12 -19.53
N ALA A 42 17.52 -27.87 -19.07
CA ALA A 42 18.67 -27.02 -18.82
C ALA A 42 19.58 -27.68 -17.77
N ASP A 43 20.86 -27.88 -18.10
CA ASP A 43 21.85 -28.54 -17.24
C ASP A 43 22.01 -27.87 -15.85
N GLU A 44 21.58 -26.61 -15.71
CA GLU A 44 21.63 -25.85 -14.47
C GLU A 44 20.66 -26.34 -13.40
N ALA A 45 19.54 -26.99 -13.78
CA ALA A 45 18.55 -27.47 -12.82
C ALA A 45 18.99 -28.75 -12.08
N ARG A 46 20.00 -29.48 -12.59
CA ARG A 46 20.52 -30.68 -11.94
C ARG A 46 21.56 -30.37 -10.86
N LYS A 47 22.41 -29.36 -11.05
CA LYS A 47 23.59 -29.17 -10.19
C LYS A 47 23.28 -28.73 -8.76
N GLY A 48 22.17 -28.02 -8.52
CA GLY A 48 21.84 -27.52 -7.19
C GLY A 48 21.13 -28.51 -6.27
N THR A 49 20.54 -29.57 -6.81
CA THR A 49 19.74 -30.55 -6.05
C THR A 49 20.44 -31.89 -5.83
N THR A 50 21.40 -32.26 -6.69
CA THR A 50 22.11 -33.54 -6.55
C THR A 50 23.30 -33.50 -5.59
N GLU A 51 23.94 -32.36 -5.35
CA GLU A 51 25.13 -32.29 -4.47
C GLU A 51 24.83 -32.65 -3.00
N TRP A 52 23.58 -32.49 -2.55
CA TRP A 52 23.14 -32.90 -1.21
C TRP A 52 22.85 -34.42 -1.09
N LEU A 53 22.55 -35.08 -2.21
CA LEU A 53 22.17 -36.50 -2.26
C LEU A 53 23.38 -37.42 -2.54
N ASP A 54 24.40 -36.93 -3.25
CA ASP A 54 25.49 -37.74 -3.83
C ASP A 54 26.56 -38.22 -2.81
N GLY A 55 26.26 -38.19 -1.51
CA GLY A 55 27.21 -38.54 -0.45
C GLY A 55 26.61 -39.18 0.81
N LYS A 56 25.31 -39.44 0.85
CA LYS A 56 24.65 -40.10 1.98
C LYS A 56 24.53 -41.60 1.76
N THR A 57 24.75 -42.38 2.82
CA THR A 57 24.50 -43.82 2.81
C THR A 57 22.98 -44.11 2.86
N GLU A 58 22.56 -45.31 2.48
CA GLU A 58 21.14 -45.73 2.49
C GLU A 58 20.49 -45.54 3.88
N GLU A 59 21.24 -45.84 4.95
CA GLU A 59 20.79 -45.64 6.35
C GLU A 59 20.67 -44.14 6.72
N GLU A 60 21.56 -43.28 6.22
CA GLU A 60 21.48 -41.82 6.43
C GLU A 60 20.38 -41.15 5.58
N LEU A 61 19.92 -41.82 4.52
CA LEU A 61 18.77 -41.42 3.73
C LEU A 61 17.46 -41.85 4.41
N GLU A 62 17.39 -43.06 5.00
CA GLU A 62 16.25 -43.52 5.79
C GLU A 62 16.06 -42.69 7.09
N GLU A 63 17.13 -42.41 7.84
CA GLU A 63 17.05 -41.52 9.02
C GLU A 63 16.63 -40.09 8.63
N ALA A 64 17.10 -39.60 7.47
CA ALA A 64 16.67 -38.31 6.96
C ALA A 64 15.21 -38.35 6.50
N GLU A 65 14.72 -39.44 5.93
CA GLU A 65 13.32 -39.61 5.52
C GLU A 65 12.39 -39.52 6.75
N ASP A 66 12.77 -40.15 7.87
CA ASP A 66 12.07 -40.06 9.15
C ASP A 66 12.14 -38.64 9.78
N GLU A 67 13.22 -37.87 9.57
CA GLU A 67 13.31 -36.45 9.98
C GLU A 67 12.53 -35.49 9.05
N VAL A 68 12.31 -35.85 7.78
CA VAL A 68 11.57 -35.02 6.80
C VAL A 68 10.06 -35.28 6.88
N ASP A 69 9.63 -36.49 7.28
CA ASP A 69 8.23 -36.84 7.56
C ASP A 69 7.74 -36.29 8.92
N ASP A 70 8.62 -35.61 9.66
CA ASP A 70 8.26 -34.86 10.87
C ASP A 70 7.49 -33.60 10.43
N ASP A 71 6.16 -33.73 10.33
CA ASP A 71 5.15 -32.72 9.95
C ASP A 71 5.46 -31.29 10.43
N ARG A 72 6.13 -31.16 11.58
CA ARG A 72 6.58 -29.91 12.19
C ARG A 72 7.53 -29.11 11.32
N PHE A 73 8.49 -29.74 10.64
CA PHE A 73 9.44 -29.02 9.78
C PHE A 73 8.76 -28.45 8.54
N MET A 74 7.85 -29.21 7.93
CA MET A 74 7.05 -28.76 6.79
C MET A 74 6.02 -27.69 7.20
N GLU A 75 5.44 -27.78 8.40
CA GLU A 75 4.60 -26.72 8.96
C GLU A 75 5.39 -25.45 9.25
N ASP A 76 6.56 -25.54 9.89
CA ASP A 76 7.43 -24.40 10.16
C ASP A 76 7.93 -23.74 8.87
N TYR A 77 8.25 -24.53 7.84
CA TYR A 77 8.64 -24.01 6.53
C TYR A 77 7.45 -23.34 5.82
N ARG A 78 6.25 -23.94 5.86
CA ARG A 78 5.03 -23.30 5.35
C ARG A 78 4.74 -22.00 6.08
N GLN A 79 4.83 -21.99 7.41
CA GLN A 79 4.62 -20.80 8.24
C GLN A 79 5.67 -19.73 7.96
N LYS A 80 6.95 -20.08 7.86
CA LYS A 80 8.02 -19.15 7.46
C LYS A 80 7.80 -18.58 6.07
N ARG A 81 7.42 -19.40 5.08
CA ARG A 81 7.12 -18.92 3.72
C ARG A 81 5.89 -18.04 3.66
N LEU A 82 4.82 -18.36 4.40
CA LEU A 82 3.64 -17.51 4.55
C LEU A 82 3.99 -16.19 5.24
N ALA A 83 4.82 -16.22 6.27
CA ALA A 83 5.32 -15.02 6.95
C ALA A 83 6.19 -14.17 6.02
N GLU A 84 7.09 -14.78 5.25
CA GLU A 84 7.92 -14.10 4.24
C GLU A 84 7.07 -13.46 3.13
N LEU A 85 6.05 -14.17 2.62
CA LEU A 85 5.12 -13.61 1.63
C LEU A 85 4.26 -12.47 2.21
N ARG A 86 3.84 -12.57 3.47
CA ARG A 86 3.13 -11.50 4.19
C ARG A 86 4.04 -10.30 4.49
N ASN A 87 5.33 -10.54 4.70
CA ASN A 87 6.34 -9.53 5.05
C ASN A 87 7.18 -9.04 3.87
N LYS A 88 6.88 -9.43 2.62
CA LYS A 88 7.56 -8.84 1.47
C LYS A 88 7.29 -7.34 1.48
N PRO A 89 8.32 -6.49 1.68
CA PRO A 89 8.11 -5.08 1.84
C PRO A 89 7.54 -4.54 0.53
N ALA A 90 6.27 -4.12 0.55
CA ALA A 90 5.74 -3.32 -0.53
C ALA A 90 6.60 -2.05 -0.58
N ALA A 91 7.19 -1.76 -1.74
CA ALA A 91 7.91 -0.51 -1.98
C ALA A 91 7.08 0.67 -1.44
N PRO A 92 7.70 1.74 -0.89
CA PRO A 92 6.97 2.91 -0.42
C PRO A 92 6.02 3.38 -1.52
N ARG A 93 4.71 3.17 -1.31
CA ARG A 93 3.68 3.44 -2.33
C ARG A 93 3.32 4.91 -2.41
N TYR A 94 3.49 5.63 -1.30
CA TYR A 94 3.12 7.04 -1.16
C TYR A 94 4.32 7.84 -0.63
N GLY A 95 4.12 9.14 -0.37
CA GLY A 95 5.20 10.05 0.00
C GLY A 95 4.92 11.53 -0.25
N ALA A 96 3.80 11.84 -0.91
CA ALA A 96 3.36 13.21 -1.19
C ALA A 96 1.83 13.29 -1.13
N VAL A 97 1.31 14.50 -0.92
CA VAL A 97 -0.14 14.76 -0.95
C VAL A 97 -0.59 14.86 -2.40
N LYS A 98 -1.45 13.92 -2.84
CA LYS A 98 -1.99 13.92 -4.20
C LYS A 98 -3.30 14.70 -4.29
N HIS A 99 -3.37 15.66 -5.21
CA HIS A 99 -4.65 16.28 -5.55
C HIS A 99 -5.51 15.33 -6.37
N ILE A 100 -6.79 15.17 -6.02
CA ILE A 100 -7.74 14.31 -6.70
C ILE A 100 -9.00 15.09 -7.08
N THR A 101 -9.68 14.65 -8.14
CA THR A 101 -10.99 15.18 -8.53
C THR A 101 -12.12 14.32 -7.95
N GLY A 102 -13.37 14.81 -8.01
CA GLY A 102 -14.54 14.02 -7.60
C GLY A 102 -14.67 12.68 -8.34
N ALA A 103 -14.28 12.63 -9.62
CA ALA A 103 -14.30 11.39 -10.42
C ALA A 103 -13.26 10.36 -9.94
N ASP A 104 -12.13 10.82 -9.40
CA ASP A 104 -11.06 9.96 -8.90
C ASP A 104 -11.35 9.46 -7.47
N TYR A 105 -12.30 10.05 -6.75
CA TYR A 105 -12.55 9.79 -5.33
C TYR A 105 -12.73 8.31 -5.02
N ILE A 106 -13.58 7.62 -5.79
CA ILE A 106 -13.87 6.19 -5.57
C ILE A 106 -12.61 5.35 -5.76
N ARG A 107 -11.86 5.59 -6.84
CA ARG A 107 -10.63 4.85 -7.14
C ARG A 107 -9.56 5.10 -6.08
N GLU A 108 -9.39 6.35 -5.68
CA GLU A 108 -8.26 6.77 -4.85
C GLU A 108 -8.51 6.58 -3.34
N VAL A 109 -9.76 6.65 -2.89
CA VAL A 109 -10.15 6.56 -1.48
C VAL A 109 -10.85 5.24 -1.17
N SER A 110 -11.95 4.95 -1.87
CA SER A 110 -12.75 3.74 -1.59
C SER A 110 -12.07 2.45 -2.05
N GLN A 111 -11.25 2.51 -3.11
CA GLN A 111 -10.55 1.37 -3.72
C GLN A 111 -9.02 1.44 -3.54
N ALA A 112 -8.52 2.10 -2.50
CA ALA A 112 -7.08 2.33 -2.30
C ALA A 112 -6.25 1.05 -2.07
N GLY A 113 -6.88 -0.05 -1.68
CA GLY A 113 -6.25 -1.34 -1.37
C GLY A 113 -6.65 -1.87 0.01
N GLN A 114 -6.30 -3.12 0.29
CA GLN A 114 -6.42 -3.70 1.63
C GLN A 114 -5.30 -3.15 2.52
N ASP A 115 -5.66 -2.86 3.77
CA ASP A 115 -4.79 -2.35 4.84
C ASP A 115 -4.08 -1.03 4.52
N VAL A 116 -4.63 -0.25 3.58
CA VAL A 116 -4.16 1.10 3.27
C VAL A 116 -5.01 2.13 4.00
N TRP A 117 -4.36 2.94 4.82
CA TRP A 117 -4.97 4.13 5.39
C TRP A 117 -4.98 5.27 4.38
N VAL A 118 -6.13 5.91 4.22
CA VAL A 118 -6.30 7.06 3.33
C VAL A 118 -6.78 8.27 4.12
N LEU A 119 -6.00 9.34 4.06
CA LEU A 119 -6.32 10.64 4.63
C LEU A 119 -6.78 11.58 3.52
N VAL A 120 -8.04 11.99 3.56
CA VAL A 120 -8.64 12.92 2.60
C VAL A 120 -8.78 14.29 3.25
N HIS A 121 -8.08 15.28 2.71
CA HIS A 121 -8.22 16.68 3.07
C HIS A 121 -9.24 17.36 2.14
N LEU A 122 -10.40 17.73 2.68
CA LEU A 122 -11.36 18.62 2.00
C LEU A 122 -10.96 20.07 2.25
N TYR A 123 -10.81 20.86 1.20
CA TYR A 123 -10.29 22.23 1.30
C TYR A 123 -10.95 23.23 0.35
N LYS A 124 -10.67 24.51 0.58
CA LYS A 124 -10.84 25.60 -0.38
C LYS A 124 -9.62 26.53 -0.32
N ASP A 125 -9.12 26.95 -1.48
CA ASP A 125 -7.84 27.67 -1.59
C ASP A 125 -7.78 29.01 -0.85
N HIS A 126 -8.92 29.71 -0.76
CA HIS A 126 -8.98 31.05 -0.17
C HIS A 126 -9.02 31.06 1.37
N LEU A 127 -9.11 29.89 2.01
CA LEU A 127 -9.15 29.78 3.46
C LEU A 127 -7.75 29.51 4.01
N SER A 128 -7.22 30.43 4.81
CA SER A 128 -5.90 30.28 5.46
C SER A 128 -5.81 29.07 6.37
N SER A 129 -6.92 28.68 7.00
CA SER A 129 -7.00 27.46 7.81
C SER A 129 -6.74 26.18 7.00
N CYS A 130 -7.15 26.16 5.74
CA CYS A 130 -6.88 25.05 4.83
C CYS A 130 -5.42 25.03 4.39
N GLN A 131 -4.82 26.20 4.14
CA GLN A 131 -3.40 26.29 3.77
C GLN A 131 -2.51 25.75 4.91
N LEU A 132 -2.78 26.18 6.15
CA LEU A 132 -2.05 25.69 7.32
C LEU A 132 -2.10 24.15 7.47
N MET A 133 -3.29 23.57 7.24
CA MET A 133 -3.46 22.12 7.28
C MET A 133 -2.78 21.42 6.10
N ALA A 134 -2.82 22.01 4.91
CA ALA A 134 -2.13 21.48 3.73
C ALA A 134 -0.61 21.39 3.96
N ASP A 135 0.01 22.45 4.48
CA ASP A 135 1.44 22.47 4.81
C ASP A 135 1.79 21.36 5.81
N CYS A 136 0.97 21.19 6.86
CA CYS A 136 1.15 20.13 7.85
C CYS A 136 1.07 18.73 7.21
N LEU A 137 0.12 18.52 6.29
CA LEU A 137 -0.04 17.22 5.63
C LEU A 137 1.08 16.93 4.62
N GLU A 138 1.64 17.95 3.95
CA GLU A 138 2.79 17.77 3.06
C GLU A 138 4.02 17.28 3.84
N ASP A 139 4.27 17.87 5.01
CA ASP A 139 5.31 17.42 5.94
C ASP A 139 5.09 15.98 6.42
N LEU A 140 3.85 15.60 6.73
CA LEU A 140 3.52 14.26 7.20
C LEU A 140 3.58 13.21 6.07
N ALA A 141 3.16 13.57 4.87
CA ALA A 141 3.16 12.66 3.73
C ALA A 141 4.57 12.18 3.39
N SER A 142 5.57 13.06 3.48
CA SER A 142 6.98 12.70 3.26
C SER A 142 7.54 11.76 4.34
N LYS A 143 7.08 11.89 5.58
CA LYS A 143 7.53 11.08 6.73
C LYS A 143 6.86 9.70 6.79
N TYR A 144 5.61 9.60 6.31
CA TYR A 144 4.78 8.40 6.45
C TYR A 144 4.31 7.86 5.08
N PRO A 145 5.23 7.32 4.26
CA PRO A 145 4.93 6.84 2.90
C PRO A 145 4.07 5.57 2.84
N GLY A 146 3.80 4.92 3.98
CA GLY A 146 2.82 3.83 4.08
C GLY A 146 1.38 4.34 4.09
N THR A 147 1.16 5.62 4.36
CA THR A 147 -0.16 6.26 4.42
C THR A 147 -0.43 7.04 3.14
N LYS A 148 -1.64 6.93 2.61
CA LYS A 148 -2.03 7.68 1.43
C LYS A 148 -2.65 9.01 1.82
N PHE A 149 -2.00 10.11 1.45
CA PHE A 149 -2.53 11.46 1.64
C PHE A 149 -3.09 12.01 0.33
N VAL A 150 -4.35 12.46 0.36
CA VAL A 150 -5.01 13.07 -0.78
C VAL A 150 -5.71 14.38 -0.38
N LYS A 151 -5.81 15.32 -1.32
CA LYS A 151 -6.56 16.56 -1.15
C LYS A 151 -7.57 16.75 -2.28
N ILE A 152 -8.74 17.28 -1.94
CA ILE A 152 -9.84 17.53 -2.88
C ILE A 152 -10.57 18.82 -2.49
N ILE A 153 -11.01 19.58 -3.49
CA ILE A 153 -11.86 20.75 -3.26
C ILE A 153 -13.16 20.27 -2.59
N SER A 154 -13.57 20.94 -1.50
CA SER A 154 -14.69 20.48 -0.68
C SER A 154 -15.99 20.32 -1.48
N THR A 155 -16.25 21.23 -2.43
CA THR A 155 -17.43 21.22 -3.31
C THR A 155 -17.39 20.14 -4.38
N ASP A 156 -16.20 19.70 -4.78
CA ASP A 156 -16.03 18.59 -5.74
C ASP A 156 -16.28 17.23 -5.07
N CYS A 157 -16.03 17.16 -3.75
CA CYS A 157 -16.31 15.97 -2.95
C CYS A 157 -17.77 15.93 -2.46
N ILE A 158 -18.27 17.04 -1.93
CA ILE A 158 -19.61 17.16 -1.34
C ILE A 158 -20.24 18.48 -1.82
N PRO A 159 -21.32 18.45 -2.62
CA PRO A 159 -22.01 19.65 -3.05
C PRO A 159 -22.46 20.51 -1.86
N ASN A 160 -22.26 21.82 -1.95
CA ASN A 160 -22.63 22.79 -0.91
C ASN A 160 -22.02 22.51 0.48
N TYR A 161 -20.83 21.92 0.56
CA TYR A 161 -20.14 21.72 1.83
C TYR A 161 -19.84 23.08 2.51
N PRO A 162 -20.22 23.27 3.79
CA PRO A 162 -20.11 24.57 4.46
C PRO A 162 -18.66 24.93 4.82
N ASP A 163 -18.30 26.19 4.57
CA ASP A 163 -16.93 26.67 4.77
C ASP A 163 -16.51 26.72 6.24
N SER A 164 -17.48 26.86 7.15
CA SER A 164 -17.26 26.78 8.60
C SER A 164 -16.69 25.44 9.05
N ASN A 165 -16.89 24.37 8.28
CA ASN A 165 -16.39 23.04 8.62
C ASN A 165 -14.97 22.79 8.09
N LEU A 166 -14.44 23.69 7.26
CA LEU A 166 -13.13 23.55 6.64
C LEU A 166 -12.00 24.08 7.53
N PRO A 167 -10.81 23.44 7.48
CA PRO A 167 -10.49 22.21 6.76
C PRO A 167 -11.17 20.99 7.37
N THR A 168 -11.44 19.95 6.58
CA THR A 168 -11.97 18.68 7.08
C THR A 168 -11.06 17.53 6.69
N LEU A 169 -10.68 16.69 7.65
CA LEU A 169 -9.95 15.45 7.42
C LEU A 169 -10.88 14.25 7.56
N LEU A 170 -10.97 13.46 6.49
CA LEU A 170 -11.64 12.17 6.51
C LEU A 170 -10.59 11.07 6.54
N VAL A 171 -10.67 10.20 7.53
CA VAL A 171 -9.78 9.05 7.69
C VAL A 171 -10.52 7.81 7.23
N TYR A 172 -9.99 7.13 6.22
CA TYR A 172 -10.52 5.90 5.67
C TYR A 172 -9.56 4.72 5.91
N LEU A 173 -10.15 3.54 6.08
CA LEU A 173 -9.44 2.26 6.05
C LEU A 173 -10.35 1.23 5.39
N ASN A 174 -9.84 0.50 4.39
CA ASN A 174 -10.56 -0.56 3.68
C ASN A 174 -11.93 -0.09 3.14
N GLY A 175 -11.97 1.13 2.61
CA GLY A 175 -13.17 1.75 2.03
C GLY A 175 -14.17 2.31 3.04
N ALA A 176 -13.98 2.11 4.34
CA ALA A 176 -14.87 2.62 5.39
C ALA A 176 -14.30 3.88 6.07
N VAL A 177 -15.18 4.84 6.37
CA VAL A 177 -14.82 6.03 7.17
C VAL A 177 -14.56 5.59 8.61
N LYS A 178 -13.37 5.86 9.13
CA LYS A 178 -12.99 5.64 10.53
C LYS A 178 -13.21 6.89 11.38
N LYS A 179 -12.89 8.06 10.83
CA LYS A 179 -13.08 9.34 11.54
C LYS A 179 -13.33 10.47 10.55
N ASN A 180 -14.20 11.37 10.96
CA ASN A 180 -14.37 12.69 10.35
C ASN A 180 -13.93 13.74 11.39
N ILE A 181 -12.99 14.60 11.02
CA ILE A 181 -12.45 15.66 11.87
C ILE A 181 -12.65 16.99 11.16
N THR A 182 -13.49 17.85 11.72
CA THR A 182 -13.87 19.15 11.15
C THR A 182 -13.17 20.30 11.85
N GLY A 183 -12.66 21.25 11.07
CA GLY A 183 -11.98 22.45 11.54
C GLY A 183 -10.59 22.19 12.14
N LEU A 184 -9.96 23.27 12.61
CA LEU A 184 -8.62 23.23 13.22
C LEU A 184 -8.62 23.02 14.74
N ALA A 185 -9.77 23.19 15.41
CA ALA A 185 -9.83 23.10 16.87
C ALA A 185 -9.27 21.77 17.44
N PRO A 186 -9.53 20.60 16.82
CA PRO A 186 -8.93 19.33 17.28
C PRO A 186 -7.40 19.27 17.18
N PHE A 187 -6.80 20.19 16.43
CA PHE A 187 -5.36 20.25 16.16
C PHE A 187 -4.70 21.49 16.79
N GLY A 188 -5.32 22.13 17.79
CA GLY A 188 -4.77 23.33 18.43
C GLY A 188 -5.16 24.66 17.78
N GLY A 189 -6.13 24.66 16.85
CA GLY A 189 -6.70 25.87 16.26
C GLY A 189 -5.71 26.66 15.42
N LYS A 190 -5.40 27.90 15.82
CA LYS A 190 -4.45 28.75 15.07
C LYS A 190 -2.99 28.32 15.19
N HIS A 191 -2.69 27.48 16.19
CA HIS A 191 -1.34 26.97 16.45
C HIS A 191 -1.18 25.52 15.98
N THR A 192 -1.92 25.12 14.95
CA THR A 192 -1.79 23.77 14.39
C THR A 192 -0.38 23.56 13.85
N THR A 193 0.23 22.45 14.28
CA THR A 193 1.56 21.99 13.88
C THR A 193 1.47 20.59 13.27
N PRO A 194 2.46 20.18 12.45
CA PRO A 194 2.52 18.82 11.92
C PRO A 194 2.51 17.76 13.04
N GLU A 195 3.20 18.02 14.16
CA GLU A 195 3.22 17.11 15.31
C GLU A 195 1.86 17.04 16.02
N GLY A 196 1.13 18.15 16.12
CA GLY A 196 -0.22 18.17 16.68
C GLY A 196 -1.22 17.41 15.82
N VAL A 197 -1.12 17.54 14.48
CA VAL A 197 -1.92 16.75 13.54
C VAL A 197 -1.59 15.28 13.66
N ALA A 198 -0.30 14.93 13.70
CA ALA A 198 0.14 13.55 13.86
C ALA A 198 -0.38 12.92 15.15
N TYR A 199 -0.29 13.65 16.27
CA TYR A 199 -0.78 13.20 17.57
C TYR A 199 -2.30 12.97 17.57
N ALA A 200 -3.08 13.85 16.94
CA ALA A 200 -4.52 13.68 16.81
C ALA A 200 -4.89 12.44 15.97
N LEU A 201 -4.10 12.12 14.93
CA LEU A 201 -4.32 10.94 14.09
C LEU A 201 -4.05 9.63 14.84
N LEU A 202 -3.11 9.60 15.80
CA LEU A 202 -2.86 8.43 16.65
C LEU A 202 -4.10 8.01 17.45
N GLN A 203 -4.96 8.96 17.82
CA GLN A 203 -6.20 8.67 18.58
C GLN A 203 -7.24 7.93 17.74
N VAL A 204 -7.11 7.95 16.41
CA VAL A 204 -8.00 7.25 15.49
C VAL A 204 -7.53 5.81 15.26
N GLY A 205 -6.22 5.59 15.23
CA GLY A 205 -5.60 4.30 15.00
C GLY A 205 -4.18 4.42 14.43
N PRO A 206 -3.61 3.32 13.91
CA PRO A 206 -2.28 3.29 13.27
C PRO A 206 -2.30 3.93 11.88
N VAL A 207 -2.80 5.17 11.79
CA VAL A 207 -2.98 5.90 10.54
C VAL A 207 -1.64 6.24 9.92
N LEU A 208 -0.67 6.67 10.74
CA LEU A 208 0.66 7.08 10.29
C LEU A 208 1.58 5.86 10.17
N GLN A 209 1.78 5.43 8.94
CA GLN A 209 2.59 4.27 8.60
C GLN A 209 3.84 4.68 7.84
N GLU A 210 5.01 4.25 8.31
CA GLU A 210 6.27 4.32 7.57
C GLU A 210 6.29 3.31 6.41
N ALA A 211 7.34 3.29 5.59
CA ALA A 211 7.49 2.29 4.54
C ALA A 211 7.53 0.86 5.13
N GLN A 212 7.01 -0.14 4.42
CA GLN A 212 7.01 -1.52 4.92
C GLN A 212 8.44 -2.04 5.11
N GLY A 213 8.74 -2.55 6.32
CA GLY A 213 10.09 -2.78 6.83
C GLY A 213 10.57 -1.73 7.86
N GLY A 214 9.74 -0.73 8.14
CA GLY A 214 9.95 0.28 9.17
C GLY A 214 9.65 -0.18 10.60
N THR A 215 9.69 0.79 11.52
CA THR A 215 9.51 0.62 12.96
C THR A 215 8.12 0.07 13.31
N THR A 216 7.97 -0.60 14.46
CA THR A 216 6.66 -1.10 14.90
C THR A 216 5.65 0.04 15.06
N GLN A 217 4.35 -0.25 14.96
CA GLN A 217 3.30 0.76 15.15
C GLN A 217 3.39 1.45 16.51
N GLU A 218 3.78 0.70 17.54
CA GLU A 218 4.04 1.21 18.88
C GLU A 218 5.20 2.20 18.91
N ALA A 219 6.30 1.90 18.21
CA ALA A 219 7.44 2.79 18.12
C ALA A 219 7.13 4.07 17.32
N VAL A 220 6.33 3.97 16.25
CA VAL A 220 5.84 5.16 15.51
C VAL A 220 4.98 6.03 16.43
N ALA A 221 4.07 5.42 17.20
CA ALA A 221 3.24 6.14 18.16
C ALA A 221 4.09 6.83 19.23
N GLU A 222 5.06 6.14 19.82
CA GLU A 222 5.97 6.71 20.82
C GLU A 222 6.80 7.85 20.25
N GLN A 223 7.33 7.70 19.03
CA GLN A 223 8.10 8.74 18.35
C GLN A 223 7.25 10.01 18.11
N VAL A 224 6.01 9.84 17.66
CA VAL A 224 5.07 10.96 17.45
C VAL A 224 4.72 11.63 18.78
N GLN A 225 4.42 10.85 19.82
CA GLN A 225 4.14 11.36 21.17
C GLN A 225 5.32 12.17 21.72
N ARG A 226 6.53 11.63 21.61
CA ARG A 226 7.76 12.29 22.04
C ARG A 226 7.96 13.62 21.33
N ARG A 227 7.89 13.64 19.99
CA ARG A 227 8.04 14.88 19.19
C ARG A 227 7.00 15.92 19.56
N TYR A 228 5.75 15.50 19.78
CA TYR A 228 4.68 16.42 20.19
C TYR A 228 4.96 17.02 21.57
N LEU A 229 5.37 16.21 22.56
CA LEU A 229 5.75 16.69 23.88
C LEU A 229 6.94 17.65 23.85
N GLU A 230 7.99 17.33 23.09
CA GLU A 230 9.17 18.19 22.90
C GLU A 230 8.76 19.56 22.34
N LYS A 231 7.86 19.60 21.34
CA LYS A 231 7.33 20.86 20.79
C LYS A 231 6.50 21.65 21.80
N LEU A 232 5.64 20.98 22.57
CA LEU A 232 4.83 21.63 23.61
C LEU A 232 5.69 22.24 24.72
N ILE A 233 6.74 21.53 25.15
CA ILE A 233 7.68 22.02 26.16
C ILE A 233 8.42 23.26 25.62
N ALA A 234 8.96 23.17 24.41
CA ALA A 234 9.65 24.29 23.78
C ALA A 234 8.75 25.53 23.64
N GLN A 235 7.48 25.35 23.30
CA GLN A 235 6.53 26.45 23.21
C GLN A 235 6.29 27.12 24.58
N ARG A 236 6.07 26.33 25.64
CA ARG A 236 5.89 26.85 27.00
C ARG A 236 7.14 27.56 27.53
N GLU A 237 8.33 27.04 27.25
CA GLU A 237 9.59 27.68 27.64
C GLU A 237 9.77 29.04 26.97
N MET A 238 9.38 29.18 25.70
CA MET A 238 9.40 30.47 24.99
C MET A 238 8.39 31.46 25.55
N GLU A 239 7.19 30.99 25.92
CA GLU A 239 6.18 31.82 26.58
C GLU A 239 6.64 32.32 27.95
N HIS A 240 7.26 31.45 28.76
CA HIS A 240 7.82 31.84 30.06
C HIS A 240 8.94 32.87 29.92
N LYS A 241 9.87 32.66 28.98
CA LYS A 241 10.96 33.62 28.73
C LYS A 241 10.44 35.00 28.30
N LYS A 242 9.37 35.03 27.52
CA LYS A 242 8.73 36.28 27.07
C LYS A 242 8.00 36.98 28.22
N GLY A 243 7.40 36.24 29.14
CA GLY A 243 6.75 36.79 30.34
C GLY A 243 7.72 37.36 31.38
N ASP A 244 8.97 36.89 31.43
CA ASP A 244 10.01 37.42 32.33
C ASP A 244 10.73 38.67 31.76
N THR A 245 10.46 39.06 30.51
CA THR A 245 11.12 40.21 29.85
C THR A 245 10.24 41.46 29.69
N ASP A 246 8.98 41.40 30.12
CA ASP A 246 8.03 42.53 30.20
C ASP A 246 7.82 42.99 31.66
#